data_AF-A2F589-F1
#
_entry.id   AF-A2F589-F1
#
_cell.length_a   1.000
_cell.length_b   1.000
_cell.length_c   1.000
_cell.angle_alpha   90.00
_cell.angle_beta   90.00
_cell.angle_gamma   90.00
#
_symmetry.space_group_name_H-M   'P 1'
#
loop_
_entity.id
_entity.type
_entity.pdbx_description
1 polymer ?
#
loop_
_entity_poly.entity_id
_entity_poly.type
_entity_poly.pdbx_seq_one_letter_code
_entity_poly.pdbx_strand_id
1 'polypeptide(L)'
;MSDQDSHTNKYGEFRSTYKYYIDSFIALYQLKTENEEDLNSIYKMIKTELIDSNNHFPKIIVRDILNIIPYNNRYSKSYLYLAKRITDDYHVTSINKIPTISAFQFYKEYGITLYKFKEFKEIKYENPNILSENTIFRAIMNDDKERFIQFIESEEFNKDKTLYNHLYPILPDKGLSLLELCCYHGAVDCFKLLRTKFNSQITEICLRLSFLGRNQEILSECLKHQKPDGECMKYAIISHNIDFVTFLMNEHNIKIDLLACGQYKNLESFLVYFDQKNDINKYFVVSTLFDVPFSWCKYQ
;
A
#
# COMPACT_ATOMS: atom_id res chain seq x y z
N MET A 1 4.43 -40.09 -28.60
CA MET A 1 5.59 -39.67 -27.79
C MET A 1 5.22 -38.32 -27.22
N SER A 2 5.06 -38.27 -25.91
CA SER A 2 4.62 -37.09 -25.18
C SER A 2 5.80 -36.18 -24.93
N ASP A 3 5.89 -35.09 -25.68
CA ASP A 3 6.78 -33.97 -25.34
C ASP A 3 6.13 -33.22 -24.17
N GLN A 4 6.33 -33.75 -22.96
CA GLN A 4 6.26 -32.96 -21.74
C GLN A 4 7.51 -32.08 -21.71
N ASP A 5 7.46 -30.97 -22.44
CA ASP A 5 8.49 -29.95 -22.34
C ASP A 5 8.45 -29.36 -20.91
N SER A 6 9.60 -29.44 -20.25
CA SER A 6 9.80 -29.03 -18.88
C SER A 6 9.43 -27.55 -18.69
N HIS A 7 8.28 -27.29 -18.06
CA HIS A 7 8.06 -26.01 -17.39
C HIS A 7 9.07 -25.91 -16.25
N THR A 8 10.26 -25.38 -16.57
CA THR A 8 11.23 -24.95 -15.58
C THR A 8 10.51 -23.95 -14.68
N ASN A 9 10.46 -24.24 -13.38
CA ASN A 9 9.83 -23.40 -12.36
C ASN A 9 10.66 -22.12 -12.14
N LYS A 10 10.78 -21.29 -13.19
CA LYS A 10 11.57 -20.05 -13.20
C LYS A 10 11.05 -19.08 -12.15
N TYR A 11 9.73 -19.00 -11.99
CA TYR A 11 9.12 -18.26 -10.89
C TYR A 11 9.70 -18.67 -9.53
N GLY A 12 9.70 -19.97 -9.19
CA GLY A 12 10.21 -20.46 -7.91
C GLY A 12 11.70 -20.17 -7.70
N GLU A 13 12.51 -20.28 -8.75
CA GLU A 13 13.94 -19.96 -8.71
C GLU A 13 14.18 -18.46 -8.47
N PHE A 14 13.50 -17.57 -9.22
CA PHE A 14 13.64 -16.13 -9.04
C PHE A 14 13.06 -15.66 -7.70
N ARG A 15 11.91 -16.21 -7.28
CA ARG A 15 11.29 -15.94 -5.98
C ARG A 15 12.21 -16.30 -4.83
N SER A 16 12.96 -17.39 -4.96
CA SER A 16 13.96 -17.82 -3.97
C SER A 16 15.20 -16.93 -4.00
N THR A 17 15.70 -16.59 -5.19
CA THR A 17 16.87 -15.72 -5.40
C THR A 17 16.65 -14.32 -4.83
N TYR A 18 15.46 -13.76 -5.04
CA TYR A 18 15.08 -12.42 -4.58
C TYR A 18 14.21 -12.44 -3.32
N LYS A 19 14.25 -13.54 -2.55
CA LYS A 19 13.45 -13.71 -1.33
C LYS A 19 13.66 -12.56 -0.35
N TYR A 20 14.91 -12.14 -0.14
CA TYR A 20 15.27 -11.03 0.75
C TYR A 20 14.51 -9.74 0.39
N TYR A 21 14.40 -9.43 -0.91
CA TYR A 21 13.75 -8.23 -1.41
C TYR A 21 12.23 -8.35 -1.27
N ILE A 22 11.68 -9.45 -1.78
CA ILE A 22 10.25 -9.69 -1.84
C ILE A 22 9.67 -9.73 -0.42
N ASP A 23 10.28 -10.50 0.48
CA ASP A 23 9.77 -10.66 1.84
C ASP A 23 9.93 -9.34 2.63
N SER A 24 10.97 -8.55 2.39
CA SER A 24 11.14 -7.23 3.02
C SER A 24 10.05 -6.23 2.61
N PHE A 25 9.72 -6.16 1.31
CA PHE A 25 8.66 -5.26 0.84
C PHE A 25 7.26 -5.78 1.19
N ILE A 26 7.03 -7.09 1.24
CA ILE A 26 5.80 -7.67 1.78
C ILE A 26 5.62 -7.22 3.24
N ALA A 27 6.65 -7.36 4.07
CA ALA A 27 6.58 -6.93 5.47
C ALA A 27 6.31 -5.43 5.63
N LEU A 28 6.88 -4.59 4.76
CA LEU A 28 6.62 -3.15 4.73
C LEU A 28 5.18 -2.82 4.32
N TYR A 29 4.68 -3.33 3.19
CA TYR A 29 3.35 -3.00 2.68
C TYR A 29 2.21 -3.67 3.47
N GLN A 30 2.48 -4.80 4.13
CA GLN A 30 1.55 -5.50 5.00
C GLN A 30 1.74 -5.22 6.50
N LEU A 31 2.54 -4.20 6.85
CA LEU A 31 2.79 -3.82 8.25
C LEU A 31 1.48 -3.59 9.00
N LYS A 32 1.37 -4.20 10.18
CA LYS A 32 0.19 -4.15 11.05
C LYS A 32 0.47 -3.83 12.53
N THR A 33 1.64 -3.31 12.84
CA THR A 33 2.12 -3.10 14.22
C THR A 33 2.52 -1.65 14.49
N GLU A 34 2.24 -1.19 15.71
CA GLU A 34 2.78 0.04 16.29
C GLU A 34 3.73 -0.26 17.45
N ASN A 35 3.95 -1.55 17.77
CA ASN A 35 4.83 -1.97 18.85
C ASN A 35 6.29 -1.75 18.46
N GLU A 36 7.05 -1.10 19.35
CA GLU A 36 8.43 -0.72 19.07
C GLU A 36 9.38 -1.93 18.89
N GLU A 37 9.16 -3.06 19.59
CA GLU A 37 9.97 -4.27 19.46
C GLU A 37 9.80 -4.92 18.07
N ASP A 38 8.54 -4.99 17.59
CA ASP A 38 8.25 -5.47 16.24
C ASP A 38 8.87 -4.54 15.18
N LEU A 39 8.73 -3.22 15.37
CA LEU A 39 9.31 -2.24 14.46
C LEU A 39 10.84 -2.30 14.43
N ASN A 40 11.47 -2.56 15.58
CA ASN A 40 12.91 -2.79 15.65
C ASN A 40 13.34 -4.05 14.89
N SER A 41 12.50 -5.10 14.90
CA SER A 41 12.75 -6.33 14.13
C SER A 41 12.64 -6.08 12.63
N ILE A 42 11.60 -5.37 12.19
CA ILE A 42 11.43 -4.93 10.79
C ILE A 42 12.60 -4.04 10.36
N TYR A 43 13.01 -3.09 11.21
CA TYR A 43 14.15 -2.22 10.94
C TYR A 43 15.44 -3.01 10.72
N LYS A 44 15.75 -3.97 11.60
CA LYS A 44 16.93 -4.83 11.47
C LYS A 44 16.91 -5.62 10.16
N MET A 45 15.77 -6.19 9.80
CA MET A 45 15.61 -6.91 8.53
C MET A 45 15.89 -5.97 7.34
N ILE A 46 15.26 -4.79 7.28
CA ILE A 46 15.51 -3.81 6.21
C ILE A 46 16.99 -3.42 6.15
N LYS A 47 17.59 -3.17 7.30
CA LYS A 47 19.00 -2.78 7.42
C LYS A 47 19.91 -3.86 6.81
N THR A 48 19.78 -5.09 7.29
CA THR A 48 20.64 -6.20 6.88
C THR A 48 20.36 -6.65 5.44
N GLU A 49 19.09 -6.83 5.06
CA GLU A 49 18.70 -7.44 3.78
C GLU A 49 18.68 -6.46 2.61
N LEU A 50 18.36 -5.18 2.84
CA LEU A 50 18.23 -4.20 1.74
C LEU A 50 19.41 -3.25 1.67
N ILE A 51 19.89 -2.75 2.81
CA ILE A 51 20.91 -1.69 2.84
C ILE A 51 22.32 -2.27 2.87
N ASP A 52 22.62 -3.08 3.88
CA ASP A 52 24.00 -3.54 4.16
C ASP A 52 24.46 -4.64 3.18
N SER A 53 23.57 -5.52 2.73
CA SER A 53 23.91 -6.67 1.86
C SER A 53 23.76 -6.42 0.36
N ASN A 54 22.78 -5.62 -0.07
CA ASN A 54 22.39 -5.46 -1.47
C ASN A 54 22.56 -4.04 -2.03
N ASN A 55 23.27 -3.18 -1.29
CA ASN A 55 23.67 -1.82 -1.70
C ASN A 55 22.50 -0.89 -2.12
N HIS A 56 21.25 -1.14 -1.68
CA HIS A 56 20.21 -0.13 -1.88
C HIS A 56 20.59 1.13 -1.09
N PHE A 57 20.66 2.27 -1.78
CA PHE A 57 20.99 3.52 -1.11
C PHE A 57 19.96 3.81 0.00
N PRO A 58 20.38 4.14 1.24
CA PRO A 58 19.45 4.42 2.34
C PRO A 58 18.37 5.45 2.00
N LYS A 59 18.72 6.49 1.22
CA LYS A 59 17.77 7.51 0.74
C LYS A 59 16.61 6.93 -0.10
N ILE A 60 16.86 5.84 -0.83
CA ILE A 60 15.87 5.15 -1.66
C ILE A 60 14.91 4.37 -0.76
N ILE A 61 15.43 3.65 0.23
CA ILE A 61 14.59 2.92 1.20
C ILE A 61 13.70 3.88 1.99
N VAL A 62 14.24 5.02 2.47
CA VAL A 62 13.43 6.03 3.16
C VAL A 62 12.36 6.60 2.23
N ARG A 63 12.68 6.89 0.96
CA ARG A 63 11.71 7.31 -0.05
C ARG A 63 10.58 6.30 -0.21
N ASP A 64 10.94 5.02 -0.35
CA ASP A 64 9.99 3.96 -0.63
C ASP A 64 9.07 3.75 0.59
N ILE A 65 9.60 3.73 1.82
CA ILE A 65 8.82 3.69 3.07
C ILE A 65 7.80 4.84 3.14
N LEU A 66 8.22 6.09 2.87
CA LEU A 66 7.32 7.25 2.94
C LEU A 66 6.25 7.25 1.84
N ASN A 67 6.49 6.56 0.71
CA ASN A 67 5.50 6.36 -0.35
C ASN A 67 4.44 5.31 -0.01
N ILE A 68 4.66 4.45 1.01
CA ILE A 68 3.68 3.46 1.47
C ILE A 68 2.54 4.11 2.26
N ILE A 69 2.85 5.20 2.98
CA ILE A 69 1.92 5.83 3.94
C ILE A 69 0.51 6.01 3.37
N PRO A 70 0.29 6.58 2.17
CA PRO A 70 -1.08 6.77 1.65
C PRO A 70 -1.89 5.51 1.44
N TYR A 71 -1.26 4.33 1.36
CA TYR A 71 -1.91 3.05 1.10
C TYR A 71 -2.04 2.15 2.34
N ASN A 72 -1.41 2.54 3.44
CA ASN A 72 -1.53 1.87 4.74
C ASN A 72 -1.46 2.88 5.91
N ASN A 73 -2.16 4.01 5.75
CA ASN A 73 -2.05 5.19 6.61
C ASN A 73 -2.46 4.96 8.09
N ARG A 74 -3.12 3.85 8.43
CA ARG A 74 -3.36 3.45 9.82
C ARG A 74 -2.04 3.44 10.62
N TYR A 75 -0.98 2.93 10.01
CA TYR A 75 0.34 2.77 10.64
C TYR A 75 1.32 3.88 10.23
N SER A 76 0.83 5.09 9.92
CA SER A 76 1.68 6.22 9.51
C SER A 76 2.84 6.45 10.49
N LYS A 77 2.57 6.41 11.81
CA LYS A 77 3.60 6.60 12.84
C LYS A 77 4.71 5.54 12.77
N SER A 78 4.35 4.28 12.53
CA SER A 78 5.29 3.19 12.34
C SER A 78 6.22 3.42 11.14
N TYR A 79 5.68 3.88 10.00
CA TYR A 79 6.51 4.20 8.84
C TYR A 79 7.42 5.40 9.08
N LEU A 80 6.93 6.44 9.77
CA LEU A 80 7.75 7.60 10.15
C LEU A 80 8.89 7.18 11.08
N TYR A 81 8.63 6.30 12.04
CA TYR A 81 9.65 5.72 12.91
C TYR A 81 10.73 4.97 12.12
N LEU A 82 10.34 4.06 11.23
CA LEU A 82 11.27 3.30 10.40
C LEU A 82 12.11 4.23 9.50
N ALA A 83 11.46 5.21 8.86
CA ALA A 83 12.14 6.22 8.05
C ALA A 83 13.13 7.05 8.87
N LYS A 84 12.78 7.42 10.11
CA LYS A 84 13.63 8.19 11.02
C LYS A 84 14.86 7.40 11.43
N ARG A 85 14.70 6.12 11.80
CA ARG A 85 15.81 5.23 12.17
C ARG A 85 16.85 5.13 11.06
N ILE A 86 16.41 4.90 9.81
CA ILE A 86 17.32 4.84 8.65
C ILE A 86 17.96 6.22 8.39
N THR A 87 17.18 7.29 8.53
CA THR A 87 17.68 8.66 8.35
C THR A 87 18.82 8.99 9.31
N ASP A 88 18.67 8.59 10.57
CA ASP A 88 19.68 8.83 11.61
C ASP A 88 20.92 7.97 11.42
N ASP A 89 20.74 6.65 11.28
CA ASP A 89 21.83 5.68 11.19
C ASP A 89 22.71 5.90 9.94
N TYR A 90 22.12 6.40 8.85
CA TYR A 90 22.80 6.58 7.56
C TYR A 90 22.91 8.05 7.12
N HIS A 91 22.58 8.99 7.99
CA HIS A 91 22.68 10.44 7.75
C HIS A 91 22.01 10.91 6.44
N VAL A 92 20.78 10.46 6.18
CA VAL A 92 20.04 10.85 4.97
C VAL A 92 19.61 12.32 5.07
N THR A 93 20.16 13.17 4.21
CA THR A 93 19.92 14.63 4.30
C THR A 93 18.84 15.16 3.35
N SER A 94 18.56 14.44 2.25
CA SER A 94 17.51 14.85 1.32
C SER A 94 17.00 13.70 0.45
N ILE A 95 15.72 13.78 0.11
CA ILE A 95 14.97 12.79 -0.67
C ILE A 95 14.11 13.54 -1.69
N ASN A 96 13.87 12.94 -2.85
CA ASN A 96 12.95 13.43 -3.87
C ASN A 96 11.80 12.42 -4.10
N LYS A 97 10.73 12.86 -4.78
CA LYS A 97 9.61 11.99 -5.19
C LYS A 97 8.95 11.23 -4.02
N ILE A 98 8.58 11.96 -2.96
CA ILE A 98 7.74 11.44 -1.87
C ILE A 98 6.41 12.20 -1.83
N PRO A 99 5.33 11.62 -1.27
CA PRO A 99 4.06 12.30 -1.14
C PRO A 99 4.24 13.51 -0.21
N THR A 100 3.68 14.66 -0.61
CA THR A 100 3.82 15.90 0.15
C THR A 100 3.30 15.77 1.58
N ILE A 101 2.23 14.97 1.77
CA ILE A 101 1.67 14.68 3.08
C ILE A 101 2.62 13.88 3.98
N SER A 102 3.31 12.87 3.42
CA SER A 102 4.29 12.05 4.15
C SER A 102 5.48 12.90 4.59
N ALA A 103 5.97 13.77 3.70
CA ALA A 103 7.01 14.74 4.04
C ALA A 103 6.56 15.66 5.18
N PHE A 104 5.28 16.05 5.19
CA PHE A 104 4.74 16.99 6.17
C PHE A 104 4.61 16.35 7.53
N GLN A 105 4.11 15.13 7.59
CA GLN A 105 4.06 14.36 8.83
C GLN A 105 5.46 14.12 9.40
N PHE A 106 6.45 13.79 8.56
CA PHE A 106 7.82 13.59 9.02
C PHE A 106 8.44 14.87 9.62
N TYR A 107 8.24 16.01 8.95
CA TYR A 107 8.67 17.30 9.48
C TYR A 107 7.95 17.66 10.79
N LYS A 108 6.63 17.46 10.85
CA LYS A 108 5.83 17.76 12.05
C LYS A 108 6.26 16.92 13.26
N GLU A 109 6.58 15.65 13.04
CA GLU A 109 6.96 14.72 14.11
C GLU A 109 8.39 14.95 14.61
N TYR A 110 9.35 15.17 13.70
CA TYR A 110 10.78 15.17 14.03
C TYR A 110 11.51 16.50 13.82
N GLY A 111 10.87 17.50 13.22
CA GLY A 111 11.50 18.78 12.86
C GLY A 111 12.52 18.69 11.72
N ILE A 112 12.60 17.55 11.01
CA ILE A 112 13.58 17.29 9.94
C ILE A 112 12.94 17.53 8.57
N THR A 113 13.61 18.31 7.72
CA THR A 113 13.18 18.53 6.34
C THR A 113 13.92 17.59 5.39
N LEU A 114 13.30 16.48 5.03
CA LEU A 114 13.85 15.55 4.02
C LEU A 114 13.57 15.98 2.58
N TYR A 115 12.51 16.75 2.35
CA TYR A 115 12.07 17.16 1.03
C TYR A 115 12.26 18.67 0.84
N LYS A 116 13.12 19.06 -0.11
CA LYS A 116 13.38 20.47 -0.41
C LYS A 116 12.29 21.02 -1.32
N PHE A 117 11.20 21.54 -0.74
CA PHE A 117 10.26 22.39 -1.46
C PHE A 117 10.17 23.76 -0.79
N LYS A 118 10.28 24.84 -1.57
CA LYS A 118 10.22 26.23 -1.09
C LYS A 118 8.85 26.58 -0.49
N GLU A 119 7.79 25.89 -0.90
CA GLU A 119 6.39 26.20 -0.57
C GLU A 119 5.86 25.45 0.67
N PHE A 120 6.70 24.67 1.36
CA PHE A 120 6.26 23.88 2.53
C PHE A 120 5.68 24.73 3.67
N LYS A 121 6.12 25.99 3.77
CA LYS A 121 5.61 26.97 4.75
C LYS A 121 4.25 27.56 4.37
N GLU A 122 3.82 27.40 3.13
CA GLU A 122 2.61 28.05 2.58
C GLU A 122 1.44 27.06 2.41
N ILE A 123 1.70 25.75 2.36
CA ILE A 123 0.64 24.74 2.33
C ILE A 123 -0.01 24.68 3.73
N LYS A 124 -1.08 25.44 3.90
CA LYS A 124 -2.06 25.17 4.96
C LYS A 124 -2.71 23.83 4.65
N TYR A 125 -2.13 22.74 5.16
CA TYR A 125 -2.88 21.50 5.26
C TYR A 125 -4.04 21.77 6.19
N GLU A 126 -5.23 21.92 5.62
CA GLU A 126 -6.46 22.00 6.39
C GLU A 126 -6.57 20.69 7.19
N ASN A 127 -6.27 20.83 8.47
CA ASN A 127 -6.70 19.96 9.54
C ASN A 127 -6.02 18.57 9.62
N PRO A 128 -4.73 18.51 10.06
CA PRO A 128 -4.06 17.24 10.39
C PRO A 128 -4.72 16.46 11.54
N ASN A 129 -5.72 17.04 12.22
CA ASN A 129 -6.45 16.44 13.35
C ASN A 129 -7.76 15.74 12.93
N ILE A 130 -8.07 15.58 11.63
CA ILE A 130 -9.28 14.88 11.18
C ILE A 130 -9.31 13.40 11.63
N LEU A 131 -8.16 12.81 11.93
CA LEU A 131 -8.04 11.47 12.51
C LEU A 131 -7.87 11.48 14.04
N SER A 132 -8.23 12.58 14.70
CA SER A 132 -8.25 12.65 16.17
C SER A 132 -9.14 11.55 16.75
N GLU A 133 -8.79 11.12 17.97
CA GLU A 133 -9.37 9.93 18.60
C GLU A 133 -10.90 9.96 18.65
N ASN A 134 -11.50 11.15 18.73
CA ASN A 134 -12.94 11.35 18.88
C ASN A 134 -13.73 11.49 17.57
N THR A 135 -13.26 10.89 16.48
CA THR A 135 -13.93 10.98 15.18
C THR A 135 -14.49 9.65 14.72
N ILE A 136 -15.61 9.71 13.99
CA ILE A 136 -16.18 8.55 13.28
C ILE A 136 -15.16 7.88 12.35
N PHE A 137 -14.24 8.68 11.77
CA PHE A 137 -13.17 8.17 10.91
C PHE A 137 -12.16 7.31 11.68
N ARG A 138 -11.85 7.66 12.93
CA ARG A 138 -11.00 6.83 13.80
C ARG A 138 -11.72 5.54 14.20
N ALA A 139 -13.02 5.61 14.48
CA ALA A 139 -13.82 4.41 14.74
C ALA A 139 -13.78 3.44 13.55
N ILE A 140 -13.99 3.94 12.31
CA ILE A 140 -13.82 3.13 11.10
C ILE A 140 -12.39 2.60 10.97
N MET A 141 -11.38 3.46 11.13
CA MET A 141 -9.98 3.07 11.00
C MET A 141 -9.61 1.89 11.90
N ASN A 142 -10.21 1.79 13.10
CA ASN A 142 -9.95 0.73 14.06
C ASN A 142 -10.99 -0.40 14.03
N ASP A 143 -12.00 -0.32 13.15
CA ASP A 143 -13.20 -1.15 13.16
C ASP A 143 -13.89 -1.21 14.54
N ASP A 144 -13.90 -0.09 15.26
CA ASP A 144 -14.50 0.04 16.58
C ASP A 144 -16.02 0.17 16.46
N LYS A 145 -16.68 -1.00 16.43
CA LYS A 145 -18.13 -1.14 16.27
C LYS A 145 -18.93 -0.37 17.32
N GLU A 146 -18.55 -0.46 18.59
CA GLU A 146 -19.31 0.14 19.69
C GLU A 146 -19.31 1.66 19.59
N ARG A 147 -18.13 2.24 19.35
CA ARG A 147 -17.99 3.67 19.15
C ARG A 147 -18.65 4.14 17.87
N PHE A 148 -18.57 3.35 16.80
CA PHE A 148 -19.24 3.65 15.55
C PHE A 148 -20.77 3.70 15.73
N ILE A 149 -21.34 2.78 16.52
CA ILE A 149 -22.78 2.80 16.85
C ILE A 149 -23.18 4.11 17.54
N GLN A 150 -22.39 4.59 18.52
CA GLN A 150 -22.64 5.87 19.18
C GLN A 150 -22.68 7.04 18.19
N PHE A 151 -21.81 7.05 17.17
CA PHE A 151 -21.82 8.09 16.15
C PHE A 151 -23.04 8.01 15.23
N ILE A 152 -23.43 6.82 14.78
CA ILE A 152 -24.55 6.69 13.82
C ILE A 152 -25.93 6.81 14.47
N GLU A 153 -26.02 6.71 15.80
CA GLU A 153 -27.25 6.92 16.58
C GLU A 153 -27.38 8.35 17.11
N SER A 154 -26.36 9.19 16.94
CA SER A 154 -26.43 10.61 17.24
C SER A 154 -27.38 11.34 16.30
N GLU A 155 -28.15 12.31 16.83
CA GLU A 155 -29.02 13.18 16.03
C GLU A 155 -28.25 14.01 14.98
N GLU A 156 -26.96 14.25 15.21
CA GLU A 156 -26.09 15.01 14.29
C GLU A 156 -25.47 14.13 13.19
N PHE A 157 -25.80 12.84 13.14
CA PHE A 157 -25.22 11.93 12.17
C PHE A 157 -25.66 12.24 10.73
N ASN A 158 -24.67 12.47 9.87
CA ASN A 158 -24.87 12.57 8.43
C ASN A 158 -24.29 11.32 7.74
N LYS A 159 -25.17 10.48 7.19
CA LYS A 159 -24.78 9.27 6.44
C LYS A 159 -23.98 9.57 5.16
N ASP A 160 -24.20 10.74 4.56
CA ASP A 160 -23.57 11.18 3.32
C ASP A 160 -22.26 11.95 3.60
N LYS A 161 -21.78 11.90 4.85
CA LYS A 161 -20.51 12.51 5.26
C LYS A 161 -19.35 11.89 4.50
N THR A 162 -18.55 12.73 3.88
CA THR A 162 -17.31 12.34 3.20
C THR A 162 -16.07 12.88 3.90
N LEU A 163 -14.93 12.26 3.60
CA LEU A 163 -13.61 12.65 4.08
C LEU A 163 -12.75 13.08 2.88
N TYR A 164 -12.45 14.38 2.81
CA TYR A 164 -11.40 14.88 1.92
C TYR A 164 -10.10 14.97 2.72
N ASN A 165 -9.12 14.11 2.39
CA ASN A 165 -7.83 14.11 3.09
C ASN A 165 -6.71 13.54 2.21
N HIS A 166 -5.61 14.30 2.10
CA HIS A 166 -4.44 13.94 1.29
C HIS A 166 -3.69 12.68 1.76
N LEU A 167 -4.03 12.11 2.94
CA LEU A 167 -3.50 10.82 3.41
C LEU A 167 -4.06 9.61 2.67
N TYR A 168 -5.06 9.77 1.80
CA TYR A 168 -5.63 8.68 1.02
C TYR A 168 -5.20 8.78 -0.44
N PRO A 169 -5.07 7.65 -1.15
CA PRO A 169 -4.48 7.61 -2.47
C PRO A 169 -5.45 8.05 -3.56
N ILE A 170 -6.75 8.00 -3.28
CA ILE A 170 -7.83 8.49 -4.13
C ILE A 170 -8.38 9.76 -3.49
N LEU A 171 -8.44 10.83 -4.26
CA LEU A 171 -9.17 12.03 -3.92
C LEU A 171 -10.27 12.19 -4.98
N PRO A 172 -11.46 11.57 -4.79
CA PRO A 172 -12.62 12.01 -5.56
C PRO A 172 -12.82 13.49 -5.26
N ASP A 173 -13.34 14.27 -6.21
CA ASP A 173 -13.64 15.70 -5.99
C ASP A 173 -14.51 15.95 -4.74
N LYS A 174 -15.24 14.91 -4.30
CA LYS A 174 -16.14 14.92 -3.13
C LYS A 174 -15.57 14.25 -1.87
N GLY A 175 -14.36 13.71 -1.90
CA GLY A 175 -13.79 12.90 -0.81
C GLY A 175 -14.34 11.47 -0.74
N LEU A 176 -13.85 10.69 0.22
CA LEU A 176 -14.26 9.29 0.44
C LEU A 176 -15.48 9.20 1.36
N SER A 177 -16.47 8.41 0.99
CA SER A 177 -17.61 8.08 1.85
C SER A 177 -17.20 7.19 3.04
N LEU A 178 -18.06 7.11 4.06
CA LEU A 178 -17.84 6.23 5.21
C LEU A 178 -17.67 4.75 4.79
N LEU A 179 -18.43 4.30 3.78
CA LEU A 179 -18.36 2.93 3.30
C LEU A 179 -17.04 2.65 2.55
N GLU A 180 -16.58 3.60 1.75
CA GLU A 180 -15.29 3.52 1.05
C GLU A 180 -14.11 3.52 2.05
N LEU A 181 -14.22 4.30 3.13
CA LEU A 181 -13.25 4.25 4.22
C LEU A 181 -13.24 2.88 4.92
N CYS A 182 -14.41 2.26 5.12
CA CYS A 182 -14.46 0.90 5.66
C CYS A 182 -13.74 -0.08 4.73
N CYS A 183 -13.90 0.05 3.42
CA CYS A 183 -13.22 -0.80 2.44
C CYS A 183 -11.70 -0.61 2.47
N TYR A 184 -11.22 0.64 2.54
CA TYR A 184 -9.80 0.94 2.63
C TYR A 184 -9.15 0.40 3.92
N HIS A 185 -9.85 0.52 5.05
CA HIS A 185 -9.33 0.08 6.37
C HIS A 185 -9.59 -1.40 6.67
N GLY A 186 -10.41 -2.08 5.85
CA GLY A 186 -10.85 -3.44 6.13
C GLY A 186 -11.79 -3.55 7.34
N ALA A 187 -12.55 -2.49 7.63
CA ALA A 187 -13.42 -2.34 8.79
C ALA A 187 -14.79 -3.00 8.56
N VAL A 188 -14.86 -4.31 8.81
CA VAL A 188 -15.98 -5.16 8.38
C VAL A 188 -17.22 -4.95 9.22
N ASP A 189 -17.06 -4.67 10.52
CA ASP A 189 -18.20 -4.44 11.41
C ASP A 189 -18.85 -3.09 11.10
N CYS A 190 -18.05 -2.04 10.92
CA CYS A 190 -18.54 -0.73 10.49
C CYS A 190 -19.20 -0.81 9.10
N PHE A 191 -18.60 -1.55 8.17
CA PHE A 191 -19.15 -1.78 6.82
C PHE A 191 -20.54 -2.43 6.88
N LYS A 192 -20.69 -3.51 7.64
CA LYS A 192 -21.97 -4.24 7.81
C LYS A 192 -23.06 -3.34 8.39
N LEU A 193 -22.71 -2.51 9.37
CA LEU A 193 -23.65 -1.54 9.96
C LEU A 193 -24.14 -0.53 8.92
N LEU A 194 -23.23 0.04 8.13
CA LEU A 194 -23.58 1.00 7.08
C LEU A 194 -24.46 0.39 5.98
N ARG A 195 -24.21 -0.87 5.61
CA ARG A 195 -25.04 -1.61 4.64
C ARG A 195 -26.41 -1.94 5.22
N THR A 196 -26.47 -2.43 6.46
CA THR A 196 -27.72 -2.89 7.08
C THR A 196 -28.63 -1.72 7.47
N LYS A 197 -28.11 -0.68 8.14
CA LYS A 197 -28.94 0.43 8.65
C LYS A 197 -29.31 1.44 7.56
N PHE A 198 -28.41 1.70 6.61
CA PHE A 198 -28.57 2.82 5.66
C PHE A 198 -28.63 2.39 4.19
N ASN A 199 -28.48 1.09 3.88
CA ASN A 199 -28.36 0.57 2.52
C ASN A 199 -27.29 1.33 1.71
N SER A 200 -26.18 1.69 2.36
CA SER A 200 -25.11 2.51 1.76
C SER A 200 -24.61 1.86 0.47
N GLN A 201 -24.63 2.58 -0.66
CA GLN A 201 -24.31 2.00 -1.96
C GLN A 201 -22.86 1.53 -2.04
N ILE A 202 -22.64 0.31 -2.54
CA ILE A 202 -21.30 -0.19 -2.87
C ILE A 202 -20.89 0.39 -4.22
N THR A 203 -19.86 1.24 -4.21
CA THR A 203 -19.31 1.91 -5.40
C THR A 203 -18.14 1.12 -6.00
N GLU A 204 -17.72 1.47 -7.23
CA GLU A 204 -16.47 0.94 -7.81
C GLU A 204 -15.25 1.25 -6.92
N ILE A 205 -15.25 2.42 -6.26
CA ILE A 205 -14.20 2.82 -5.33
C ILE A 205 -14.18 1.89 -4.11
N CYS A 206 -15.34 1.44 -3.61
CA CYS A 206 -15.39 0.41 -2.55
C CYS A 206 -14.64 -0.86 -2.97
N LEU A 207 -14.91 -1.37 -4.18
CA LEU A 207 -14.22 -2.56 -4.69
C LEU A 207 -12.70 -2.33 -4.82
N ARG A 208 -12.29 -1.22 -5.45
CA ARG A 208 -10.88 -0.84 -5.62
C ARG A 208 -10.14 -0.77 -4.27
N LEU A 209 -10.73 -0.10 -3.27
CA LEU A 209 -10.14 0.07 -1.95
C LEU A 209 -10.15 -1.22 -1.11
N SER A 210 -11.08 -2.15 -1.35
CA SER A 210 -11.15 -3.42 -0.62
C SER A 210 -9.88 -4.29 -0.79
N PHE A 211 -9.17 -4.15 -1.91
CA PHE A 211 -7.87 -4.79 -2.13
C PHE A 211 -6.78 -4.26 -1.16
N LEU A 212 -6.80 -2.97 -0.82
CA LEU A 212 -5.89 -2.40 0.19
C LEU A 212 -6.29 -2.83 1.61
N GLY A 213 -7.59 -2.85 1.90
CA GLY A 213 -8.12 -3.26 3.20
C GLY A 213 -7.83 -4.73 3.53
N ARG A 214 -7.67 -5.59 2.51
CA ARG A 214 -7.34 -7.02 2.65
C ARG A 214 -8.33 -7.79 3.54
N ASN A 215 -9.57 -7.32 3.59
CA ASN A 215 -10.66 -8.00 4.28
C ASN A 215 -11.48 -8.81 3.26
N GLN A 216 -11.40 -10.14 3.34
CA GLN A 216 -12.02 -11.04 2.37
C GLN A 216 -13.55 -10.91 2.31
N GLU A 217 -14.20 -10.63 3.45
CA GLU A 217 -15.66 -10.49 3.50
C GLU A 217 -16.11 -9.22 2.78
N ILE A 218 -15.44 -8.09 3.02
CA ILE A 218 -15.72 -6.83 2.31
C ILE A 218 -15.45 -6.99 0.81
N LEU A 219 -14.31 -7.57 0.43
CA LEU A 219 -13.96 -7.79 -0.98
C LEU A 219 -15.02 -8.67 -1.68
N SER A 220 -15.40 -9.79 -1.06
CA SER A 220 -16.40 -10.71 -1.61
C SER A 220 -17.77 -10.03 -1.77
N GLU A 221 -18.17 -9.20 -0.81
CA GLU A 221 -19.40 -8.43 -0.91
C GLU A 221 -19.33 -7.39 -2.04
N CYS A 222 -18.20 -6.68 -2.18
CA CYS A 222 -18.02 -5.71 -3.26
C CYS A 222 -18.09 -6.35 -4.65
N LEU A 223 -17.52 -7.55 -4.81
CA LEU A 223 -17.53 -8.30 -6.07
C LEU A 223 -18.93 -8.76 -6.51
N LYS A 224 -19.90 -8.87 -5.60
CA LYS A 224 -21.31 -9.16 -5.96
C LYS A 224 -21.98 -7.99 -6.67
N HIS A 225 -21.50 -6.77 -6.45
CA HIS A 225 -22.12 -5.55 -6.94
C HIS A 225 -21.32 -4.85 -8.03
N GLN A 226 -20.00 -5.05 -8.07
CA GLN A 226 -19.09 -4.34 -8.95
C GLN A 226 -18.18 -5.31 -9.69
N LYS A 227 -17.74 -4.92 -10.89
CA LYS A 227 -16.79 -5.71 -11.70
C LYS A 227 -15.37 -5.17 -11.52
N PRO A 228 -14.36 -6.04 -11.34
CA PRO A 228 -12.98 -5.59 -11.29
C PRO A 228 -12.52 -4.89 -12.56
N ASP A 229 -11.60 -3.93 -12.39
CA ASP A 229 -11.01 -3.13 -13.45
C ASP A 229 -9.47 -3.01 -13.30
N GLY A 230 -8.83 -2.22 -14.15
CA GLY A 230 -7.37 -2.00 -14.09
C GLY A 230 -6.90 -1.34 -12.79
N GLU A 231 -7.73 -0.50 -12.16
CA GLU A 231 -7.38 0.10 -10.88
C GLU A 231 -7.44 -0.93 -9.74
N CYS A 232 -8.33 -1.92 -9.82
CA CYS A 232 -8.31 -3.08 -8.90
C CYS A 232 -6.97 -3.82 -9.00
N MET A 233 -6.43 -4.03 -10.20
CA MET A 233 -5.11 -4.65 -10.39
C MET A 233 -3.99 -3.82 -9.75
N LYS A 234 -4.01 -2.51 -9.95
CA LYS A 234 -3.04 -1.60 -9.31
C LYS A 234 -3.11 -1.69 -7.79
N TYR A 235 -4.31 -1.71 -7.18
CA TYR A 235 -4.44 -1.86 -5.72
C TYR A 235 -4.10 -3.24 -5.21
N ALA A 236 -4.35 -4.30 -5.98
CA ALA A 236 -3.85 -5.64 -5.67
C ALA A 236 -2.32 -5.66 -5.63
N ILE A 237 -1.65 -5.05 -6.61
CA ILE A 237 -0.18 -4.90 -6.63
C ILE A 237 0.30 -4.09 -5.42
N ILE A 238 -0.32 -2.95 -5.11
CA ILE A 238 0.06 -2.13 -3.95
C ILE A 238 -0.13 -2.89 -2.62
N SER A 239 -1.12 -3.78 -2.53
CA SER A 239 -1.39 -4.54 -1.30
C SER A 239 -0.31 -5.56 -0.95
N HIS A 240 0.61 -5.85 -1.89
CA HIS A 240 1.59 -6.94 -1.83
C HIS A 240 0.96 -8.30 -1.50
N ASN A 241 -0.24 -8.54 -2.04
CA ASN A 241 -0.94 -9.82 -1.94
C ASN A 241 -0.98 -10.50 -3.32
N ILE A 242 -0.17 -11.54 -3.50
CA ILE A 242 -0.05 -12.24 -4.78
C ILE A 242 -1.32 -13.00 -5.17
N ASP A 243 -2.10 -13.44 -4.19
CA ASP A 243 -3.38 -14.12 -4.44
C ASP A 243 -4.37 -13.15 -5.09
N PHE A 244 -4.39 -11.88 -4.68
CA PHE A 244 -5.23 -10.86 -5.32
C PHE A 244 -4.81 -10.57 -6.76
N VAL A 245 -3.51 -10.50 -7.03
CA VAL A 245 -2.98 -10.25 -8.37
C VAL A 245 -3.30 -11.42 -9.31
N THR A 246 -3.07 -12.65 -8.84
CA THR A 246 -3.35 -13.87 -9.63
C THR A 246 -4.85 -14.11 -9.81
N PHE A 247 -5.68 -13.82 -8.81
CA PHE A 247 -7.14 -13.81 -8.92
C PHE A 247 -7.62 -12.88 -10.05
N LEU A 248 -7.19 -11.61 -10.05
CA LEU A 248 -7.59 -10.65 -11.07
C LEU A 248 -7.08 -11.03 -12.47
N MET A 249 -5.87 -11.58 -12.55
CA MET A 249 -5.28 -12.01 -13.80
C MET A 249 -5.99 -13.23 -14.38
N ASN A 250 -6.21 -14.27 -13.58
CA ASN A 250 -6.72 -15.56 -14.06
C ASN A 250 -8.24 -15.59 -14.19
N GLU A 251 -8.97 -15.04 -13.20
CA GLU A 251 -10.42 -15.12 -13.16
C GLU A 251 -11.10 -13.95 -13.88
N HIS A 252 -10.44 -12.79 -13.92
CA HIS A 252 -10.98 -11.58 -14.54
C HIS A 252 -10.23 -11.14 -15.82
N ASN A 253 -9.17 -11.86 -16.23
CA ASN A 253 -8.36 -11.55 -17.41
C ASN A 253 -7.77 -10.12 -17.42
N ILE A 254 -7.52 -9.55 -16.24
CA ILE A 254 -6.94 -8.21 -16.11
C ILE A 254 -5.43 -8.33 -16.19
N LYS A 255 -4.82 -7.56 -17.09
CA LYS A 255 -3.36 -7.58 -17.28
C LYS A 255 -2.64 -6.97 -16.08
N ILE A 256 -1.57 -7.61 -15.63
CA ILE A 256 -0.67 -7.07 -14.61
C ILE A 256 -0.05 -5.75 -15.11
N ASP A 257 -0.18 -4.69 -14.32
CA ASP A 257 0.46 -3.41 -14.59
C ASP A 257 1.93 -3.44 -14.14
N LEU A 258 2.83 -3.54 -15.11
CA LEU A 258 4.27 -3.60 -14.87
C LEU A 258 4.84 -2.30 -14.28
N LEU A 259 4.27 -1.15 -14.65
CA LEU A 259 4.70 0.14 -14.08
C LEU A 259 4.31 0.21 -12.61
N ALA A 260 3.12 -0.25 -12.25
CA ALA A 260 2.71 -0.37 -10.86
C ALA A 260 3.62 -1.34 -10.09
N CYS A 261 3.99 -2.48 -10.67
CA CYS A 261 4.91 -3.43 -10.02
C CYS A 261 6.24 -2.76 -9.64
N GLY A 262 6.85 -2.02 -10.57
CA GLY A 262 8.09 -1.28 -10.30
C GLY A 262 7.90 -0.11 -9.33
N GLN A 263 6.85 0.70 -9.51
CA GLN A 263 6.56 1.85 -8.66
C GLN A 263 6.34 1.47 -7.19
N TYR A 264 5.65 0.36 -6.96
CA TYR A 264 5.32 -0.12 -5.61
C TYR A 264 6.20 -1.28 -5.16
N LYS A 265 7.34 -1.50 -5.83
CA LYS A 265 8.37 -2.47 -5.45
C LYS A 265 7.84 -3.90 -5.29
N ASN A 266 6.75 -4.25 -5.97
CA ASN A 266 6.14 -5.57 -5.94
C ASN A 266 6.80 -6.47 -7.00
N LEU A 267 7.98 -6.97 -6.67
CA LEU A 267 8.76 -7.84 -7.54
C LEU A 267 8.07 -9.19 -7.76
N GLU A 268 7.33 -9.70 -6.77
CA GLU A 268 6.62 -10.98 -6.88
C GLU A 268 5.58 -10.97 -8.02
N SER A 269 4.79 -9.90 -8.12
CA SER A 269 3.81 -9.73 -9.20
C SER A 269 4.48 -9.58 -10.57
N PHE A 270 5.64 -8.91 -10.62
CA PHE A 270 6.46 -8.84 -11.83
C PHE A 270 6.97 -10.23 -12.25
N LEU A 271 7.40 -11.06 -11.29
CA LEU A 271 7.85 -12.44 -11.57
C LEU A 271 6.70 -13.32 -12.07
N VAL A 272 5.47 -13.16 -11.56
CA VAL A 272 4.29 -13.85 -12.11
C VAL A 272 4.05 -13.48 -13.56
N TYR A 273 4.13 -12.19 -13.90
CA TYR A 273 4.01 -11.77 -15.30
C TYR A 273 5.13 -12.34 -16.17
N PHE A 274 6.37 -12.32 -15.66
CA PHE A 274 7.56 -12.79 -16.36
C PHE A 274 7.42 -14.27 -16.77
N ASP A 275 6.97 -15.11 -15.86
CA ASP A 275 6.78 -16.55 -16.07
C ASP A 275 5.79 -16.85 -17.22
N GLN A 276 4.82 -15.96 -17.46
CA GLN A 276 3.78 -16.16 -18.47
C GLN A 276 4.11 -15.63 -19.87
N LYS A 277 4.93 -14.58 -20.02
CA LYS A 277 4.96 -13.79 -21.27
C LYS A 277 6.31 -13.67 -21.99
N ASN A 278 7.45 -14.09 -21.41
CA ASN A 278 8.79 -14.07 -22.05
C ASN A 278 9.12 -12.83 -22.95
N ASP A 279 8.57 -11.63 -22.69
CA ASP A 279 8.82 -10.39 -23.46
C ASP A 279 10.01 -9.58 -22.90
N ILE A 280 11.22 -9.92 -23.38
CA ILE A 280 12.52 -9.45 -22.87
C ILE A 280 12.68 -7.92 -22.84
N ASN A 281 12.11 -7.20 -23.82
CA ASN A 281 12.37 -5.75 -23.97
C ASN A 281 11.63 -4.91 -22.93
N LYS A 282 10.38 -5.29 -22.58
CA LYS A 282 9.64 -4.61 -21.50
C LYS A 282 10.24 -4.90 -20.13
N TYR A 283 10.89 -6.05 -19.95
CA TYR A 283 11.54 -6.43 -18.70
C TYR A 283 12.71 -5.52 -18.36
N PHE A 284 13.56 -5.19 -19.34
CA PHE A 284 14.74 -4.37 -19.07
C PHE A 284 14.35 -3.01 -18.50
N VAL A 285 13.36 -2.34 -19.10
CA VAL A 285 12.89 -1.02 -18.64
C VAL A 285 12.32 -1.09 -17.23
N VAL A 286 11.45 -2.06 -16.94
CA VAL A 286 10.76 -2.16 -15.64
C VAL A 286 11.70 -2.68 -14.54
N SER A 287 12.68 -3.52 -14.88
CA SER A 287 13.66 -4.06 -13.93
C SER A 287 14.48 -2.96 -13.25
N THR A 288 14.77 -1.87 -13.96
CA THR A 288 15.47 -0.71 -13.38
C THR A 288 14.68 -0.04 -12.26
N LEU A 289 13.35 -0.19 -12.22
CA LEU A 289 12.50 0.40 -11.19
C LEU A 289 12.64 -0.29 -9.83
N PHE A 290 13.12 -1.54 -9.77
CA PHE A 290 13.30 -2.24 -8.50
C PHE A 290 14.60 -1.84 -7.79
N ASP A 291 15.50 -1.13 -8.47
CA ASP A 291 16.84 -0.78 -7.99
C ASP A 291 17.69 -2.03 -7.60
N VAL A 292 17.40 -3.19 -8.19
CA VAL A 292 18.09 -4.48 -7.93
C VAL A 292 18.98 -4.85 -9.12
N PRO A 293 20.22 -5.32 -8.92
CA PRO A 293 21.02 -5.89 -10.00
C PRO A 293 20.39 -7.20 -10.46
N PHE A 294 19.74 -7.19 -11.61
CA PHE A 294 19.22 -8.41 -12.19
C PHE A 294 20.28 -9.12 -13.03
N SER A 295 20.51 -10.40 -12.73
CA SER A 295 21.40 -11.26 -13.54
C SER A 295 20.62 -12.00 -14.63
N TRP A 296 19.80 -11.26 -15.40
CA TRP A 296 19.02 -11.83 -16.51
C TRP A 296 19.89 -12.49 -17.59
N CYS A 297 21.18 -12.12 -17.67
CA CYS A 297 22.13 -12.63 -18.66
C CYS A 297 22.41 -14.14 -18.57
N LYS A 298 22.05 -14.82 -17.46
CA LYS A 298 22.17 -16.28 -17.35
C LYS A 298 21.01 -17.05 -17.99
N TYR A 299 19.96 -16.35 -18.41
CA TYR A 299 18.70 -16.92 -18.91
C TYR A 299 18.32 -16.42 -20.32
N GLN A 300 19.24 -15.72 -20.99
CA GLN A 300 19.24 -15.50 -22.45
C GLN A 300 19.86 -16.71 -23.14
#